data_AF-A0A2T0RUS5-F1
#
_entry.id   AF-A0A2T0RUS5-F1
#
_cell.length_a   1.000
_cell.length_b   1.000
_cell.length_c   1.000
_cell.angle_alpha   90.00
_cell.angle_beta   90.00
_cell.angle_gamma   90.00
#
_symmetry.space_group_name_H-M   'P 1'
#
loop_
_entity.id
_entity.type
_entity.pdbx_description
1 polymer ?
#
loop_
_entity_poly.entity_id
_entity_poly.type
_entity_poly.pdbx_seq_one_letter_code
_entity_poly.pdbx_strand_id
1 'polypeptide(L)'
;MLVDALTLQLGYNATLVAIGAALLGISAGVTGTFLFLRKRALVSDAISHATLPGVCLAFILMATLGGDGRNLAGLMLGSAVSAWLGLVCVQVISHKTRLAEDAAIGAVLSVFFGFGVVLLTVIQTMSSGRQAGLDGLLLGSTAGMLYADALIIAAGGAITLALVLLLRRPMTLVAFDPQYATSIGIDPRRVDMMTMGLVMAVTVVGLKIVGLILIVALLIIPPVTARFWTEKSANVVLIAGAIGGVSGYVGAAISASAPALPTGPIIVLTCFALFVLSLFLAPERGVLAAFLRHRRFQKRVHLRQGLLALAQQQPVYEPLTRRLLAREGLARPDGVPTEAGKARAAKALRDERRWQVVHRLPEYEGAASLYDGLRDIETVLTSDQISEIDATIGGPKGVTA
;
A
#
# COMPACT_ATOMS: atom_id res chain seq x y z
N MET A 1 -12.17 29.15 9.59
CA MET A 1 -11.45 28.89 8.32
C MET A 1 -11.20 27.39 8.11
N LEU A 2 -10.28 26.73 8.84
CA LEU A 2 -10.03 25.28 8.66
C LEU A 2 -11.22 24.39 9.07
N VAL A 3 -11.87 24.71 10.20
CA VAL A 3 -13.07 23.99 10.65
C VAL A 3 -14.21 24.19 9.65
N ASP A 4 -14.43 25.42 9.17
CA ASP A 4 -15.44 25.73 8.14
C ASP A 4 -15.16 25.02 6.81
N ALA A 5 -13.88 24.78 6.48
CA ALA A 5 -13.49 24.06 5.26
C ALA A 5 -13.80 22.57 5.37
N LEU A 6 -13.60 22.01 6.57
CA LEU A 6 -13.91 20.63 6.89
C LEU A 6 -15.42 20.39 7.06
N THR A 7 -16.18 21.41 7.47
CA THR A 7 -17.64 21.36 7.65
C THR A 7 -18.46 21.83 6.44
N LEU A 8 -17.83 22.02 5.27
CA LEU A 8 -18.47 22.43 4.01
C LEU A 8 -19.11 23.83 4.01
N GLN A 9 -18.64 24.73 4.87
CA GLN A 9 -19.25 26.05 5.07
C GLN A 9 -18.54 27.20 4.30
N LEU A 10 -17.42 26.94 3.60
CA LEU A 10 -16.71 27.96 2.81
C LEU A 10 -17.34 28.32 1.46
N GLY A 11 -18.38 27.61 1.03
CA GLY A 11 -19.12 27.90 -0.20
C GLY A 11 -19.30 26.70 -1.13
N TYR A 12 -20.22 26.85 -2.08
CA TYR A 12 -20.68 25.78 -2.97
C TYR A 12 -19.57 25.19 -3.85
N ASN A 13 -18.73 26.02 -4.46
CA ASN A 13 -17.62 25.56 -5.31
C ASN A 13 -16.55 24.79 -4.52
N ALA A 14 -16.21 25.25 -3.31
CA ALA A 14 -15.22 24.58 -2.46
C ALA A 14 -15.71 23.18 -2.03
N THR A 15 -17.00 23.07 -1.71
CA THR A 15 -17.65 21.78 -1.39
C THR A 15 -17.60 20.81 -2.55
N LEU A 16 -17.95 21.28 -3.75
CA LEU A 16 -17.96 20.45 -4.96
C LEU A 16 -16.56 19.97 -5.34
N VAL A 17 -15.56 20.83 -5.20
CA VAL A 17 -14.14 20.50 -5.39
C VAL A 17 -13.69 19.43 -4.37
N ALA A 18 -14.04 19.59 -3.09
CA ALA A 18 -13.67 18.63 -2.05
C ALA A 18 -14.32 17.25 -2.29
N ILE A 19 -15.59 17.22 -2.70
CA ILE A 19 -16.28 15.97 -3.07
C ILE A 19 -15.66 15.36 -4.32
N GLY A 20 -15.37 16.16 -5.35
CA GLY A 20 -14.70 15.70 -6.57
C GLY A 20 -13.31 15.13 -6.29
N ALA A 21 -12.51 15.80 -5.45
CA ALA A 21 -11.21 15.32 -5.00
C ALA A 21 -11.32 14.03 -4.18
N ALA A 22 -12.33 13.91 -3.32
CA ALA A 22 -12.60 12.69 -2.57
C ALA A 22 -12.96 11.51 -3.50
N LEU A 23 -13.89 11.71 -4.43
CA LEU A 23 -14.30 10.66 -5.39
C LEU A 23 -13.13 10.24 -6.29
N LEU A 24 -12.37 11.21 -6.79
CA LEU A 24 -11.16 10.96 -7.55
C LEU A 24 -10.13 10.20 -6.71
N GLY A 25 -9.93 10.59 -5.46
CA GLY A 25 -9.01 9.92 -4.54
C GLY A 25 -9.42 8.49 -4.21
N ILE A 26 -10.72 8.22 -4.03
CA ILE A 26 -11.25 6.86 -3.88
C ILE A 26 -10.98 6.07 -5.16
N SER A 27 -11.33 6.63 -6.32
CA SER A 27 -11.10 5.97 -7.61
C SER A 27 -9.62 5.67 -7.84
N ALA A 28 -8.72 6.61 -7.54
CA ALA A 28 -7.28 6.42 -7.66
C ALA A 28 -6.74 5.37 -6.69
N GLY A 29 -7.14 5.39 -5.42
CA GLY A 29 -6.72 4.38 -4.45
C GLY A 29 -7.20 2.97 -4.82
N VAL A 30 -8.45 2.84 -5.27
CA VAL A 30 -9.02 1.54 -5.71
C VAL A 30 -8.32 1.05 -6.99
N THR A 31 -8.19 1.90 -8.01
CA THR A 31 -7.54 1.53 -9.29
C THR A 31 -6.06 1.20 -9.08
N GLY A 32 -5.37 2.04 -8.31
CA GLY A 32 -3.97 1.86 -7.94
C GLY A 32 -3.71 0.56 -7.19
N THR A 33 -4.69 0.05 -6.45
CA THR A 33 -4.56 -1.25 -5.77
C THR A 33 -4.32 -2.40 -6.74
N PHE A 34 -5.02 -2.42 -7.87
CA PHE A 34 -4.81 -3.46 -8.89
C PHE A 34 -3.45 -3.31 -9.59
N LEU A 35 -3.00 -2.08 -9.81
CA LEU A 35 -1.69 -1.80 -10.38
C LEU A 35 -0.55 -2.24 -9.45
N PHE A 36 -0.71 -1.97 -8.15
CA PHE A 36 0.20 -2.39 -7.10
C PHE A 36 0.26 -3.92 -6.94
N LEU A 37 -0.89 -4.58 -6.84
CA LEU A 37 -0.96 -6.05 -6.73
C LEU A 37 -0.31 -6.75 -7.93
N ARG A 38 -0.38 -6.12 -9.10
CA ARG A 38 0.20 -6.63 -10.34
C ARG A 38 1.67 -6.24 -10.56
N LYS A 39 2.29 -5.55 -9.60
CA LYS A 39 3.68 -5.05 -9.69
C LYS A 39 3.94 -4.14 -10.90
N ARG A 40 2.90 -3.44 -11.38
CA ARG A 40 2.99 -2.52 -12.53
C ARG A 40 2.83 -1.05 -12.12
N ALA A 41 3.12 -0.72 -10.86
CA ALA A 41 2.94 0.63 -10.33
C ALA A 41 3.68 1.71 -11.14
N LEU A 42 4.84 1.40 -11.73
CA LEU A 42 5.60 2.35 -12.55
C LEU A 42 4.91 2.70 -13.87
N VAL A 43 3.97 1.89 -14.36
CA VAL A 43 3.22 2.19 -15.59
C VAL A 43 2.37 3.45 -15.40
N SER A 44 1.81 3.69 -14.20
CA SER A 44 1.05 4.94 -13.98
C SER A 44 1.90 6.19 -14.11
N ASP A 45 3.20 6.09 -13.83
CA ASP A 45 4.13 7.21 -13.97
C ASP A 45 4.38 7.54 -15.45
N ALA A 46 4.64 6.52 -16.28
CA ALA A 46 4.75 6.70 -17.72
C ALA A 46 3.46 7.25 -18.35
N ILE A 47 2.28 6.79 -17.92
CA ILE A 47 0.99 7.31 -18.39
C ILE A 47 0.86 8.80 -18.07
N SER A 48 1.15 9.19 -16.84
CA SER A 48 1.10 10.58 -16.39
C SER A 48 2.03 11.49 -17.19
N HIS A 49 3.29 11.08 -17.41
CA HIS A 49 4.22 11.87 -18.22
C HIS A 49 3.86 11.87 -19.72
N ALA A 50 3.24 10.81 -20.22
CA ALA A 50 2.70 10.77 -21.58
C ALA A 50 1.50 11.71 -21.80
N THR A 51 0.83 12.18 -20.74
CA THR A 51 -0.24 13.18 -20.89
C THR A 51 0.28 14.57 -21.28
N LEU A 52 1.47 14.96 -20.82
CA LEU A 52 2.04 16.30 -20.96
C LEU A 52 2.11 16.78 -22.42
N PRO A 53 2.73 16.04 -23.36
CA PRO A 53 2.77 16.46 -24.76
C PRO A 53 1.37 16.58 -25.37
N GLY A 54 0.43 15.72 -24.97
CA GLY A 54 -0.98 15.80 -25.39
C GLY A 54 -1.69 17.07 -24.95
N VAL A 55 -1.51 17.47 -23.69
CA VAL A 55 -2.06 18.74 -23.17
C VAL A 55 -1.48 19.92 -23.94
N CYS A 56 -0.16 19.93 -24.17
CA CYS A 56 0.51 21.02 -24.87
C CYS A 56 0.06 21.12 -26.34
N LEU A 57 -0.02 19.99 -27.06
CA LEU A 57 -0.51 19.98 -28.44
C LEU A 57 -1.97 20.41 -28.54
N ALA A 58 -2.83 19.95 -27.63
CA ALA A 58 -4.23 20.38 -27.60
C ALA A 58 -4.38 21.88 -27.33
N PHE A 59 -3.56 22.44 -26.43
CA PHE A 59 -3.51 23.88 -26.19
C PHE A 59 -3.11 24.65 -27.45
N ILE A 60 -2.03 24.23 -28.13
CA ILE A 60 -1.54 24.88 -29.36
C ILE A 60 -2.62 24.82 -30.45
N LEU A 61 -3.22 23.64 -30.68
CA LEU A 61 -4.26 23.47 -31.70
C LEU A 61 -5.47 24.37 -31.43
N MET A 62 -5.98 24.39 -30.19
CA MET A 62 -7.12 25.24 -29.83
C MET A 62 -6.78 26.73 -29.94
N ALA A 63 -5.58 27.14 -29.55
CA ALA A 63 -5.11 28.52 -29.70
C ALA A 63 -5.00 28.93 -31.18
N THR A 64 -4.54 28.04 -32.07
CA THR A 64 -4.47 28.32 -33.51
C THR A 64 -5.84 28.35 -34.21
N LEU A 65 -6.82 27.63 -33.68
CA LEU A 65 -8.20 27.59 -34.18
C LEU A 65 -9.07 28.76 -33.69
N GLY A 66 -8.51 29.71 -32.94
CA GLY A 66 -9.21 30.90 -32.45
C GLY A 66 -10.14 30.63 -31.27
N GLY A 67 -10.07 29.47 -30.62
CA GLY A 67 -10.84 29.15 -29.42
C GLY A 67 -10.14 29.61 -28.13
N ASP A 68 -10.88 29.65 -27.03
CA ASP A 68 -10.30 29.71 -25.69
C ASP A 68 -9.50 28.41 -25.46
N GLY A 69 -8.16 28.47 -25.62
CA GLY A 69 -7.24 27.34 -25.44
C GLY A 69 -7.28 26.68 -24.04
N ARG A 70 -8.14 27.16 -23.14
CA ARG A 70 -8.37 26.70 -21.77
C ARG A 70 -9.53 25.71 -21.62
N ASN A 71 -10.22 25.31 -22.69
CA ASN A 71 -11.31 24.33 -22.54
C ASN A 71 -10.77 23.00 -21.96
N LEU A 72 -11.17 22.70 -20.72
CA LEU A 72 -10.72 21.53 -19.98
C LEU A 72 -10.98 20.23 -20.75
N ALA A 73 -12.14 20.12 -21.40
CA ALA A 73 -12.48 18.93 -22.18
C ALA A 73 -11.52 18.72 -23.37
N GLY A 74 -11.11 19.80 -24.04
CA GLY A 74 -10.14 19.75 -25.13
C GLY A 74 -8.75 19.33 -24.65
N LEU A 75 -8.30 19.89 -23.52
CA LEU A 75 -7.03 19.50 -22.90
C LEU A 75 -7.05 18.04 -22.43
N MET A 76 -8.16 17.59 -21.82
CA MET A 76 -8.36 16.21 -21.41
C MET A 76 -8.32 15.25 -22.60
N LEU A 77 -8.99 15.58 -23.71
CA LEU A 77 -8.95 14.77 -24.93
C LEU A 77 -7.53 14.65 -25.50
N GLY A 78 -6.80 15.77 -25.63
CA GLY A 78 -5.40 15.73 -26.08
C GLY A 78 -4.51 14.90 -25.17
N SER A 79 -4.67 15.07 -23.86
CA SER A 79 -3.95 14.30 -22.84
C SER A 79 -4.26 12.80 -22.93
N ALA A 80 -5.52 12.43 -23.15
CA ALA A 80 -5.95 11.04 -23.27
C ALA A 80 -5.39 10.38 -24.53
N VAL A 81 -5.42 11.08 -25.67
CA VAL A 81 -4.84 10.57 -26.93
C VAL A 81 -3.35 10.34 -26.78
N SER A 82 -2.62 11.29 -26.20
CA SER A 82 -1.17 11.16 -26.02
C SER A 82 -0.79 10.09 -24.99
N ALA A 83 -1.54 10.00 -23.88
CA ALA A 83 -1.37 8.94 -22.89
C ALA A 83 -1.66 7.55 -23.47
N TRP A 84 -2.70 7.43 -24.32
CA TRP A 84 -3.01 6.20 -25.04
C TRP A 84 -1.88 5.79 -25.98
N LEU A 85 -1.33 6.74 -26.74
CA LEU A 85 -0.16 6.49 -27.58
C LEU A 85 1.05 6.06 -26.76
N GLY A 86 1.31 6.71 -25.62
CA GLY A 86 2.37 6.32 -24.69
C GLY A 86 2.19 4.89 -24.18
N LEU A 87 0.97 4.53 -23.78
CA LEU A 87 0.63 3.18 -23.33
C LEU A 87 0.88 2.12 -24.41
N VAL A 88 0.42 2.39 -25.64
CA VAL A 88 0.65 1.51 -26.79
C VAL A 88 2.15 1.38 -27.07
N CYS A 89 2.92 2.47 -26.99
CA CYS A 89 4.37 2.42 -27.14
C CYS A 89 5.03 1.51 -26.10
N VAL A 90 4.68 1.65 -24.81
CA VAL A 90 5.20 0.78 -23.74
C VAL A 90 4.88 -0.69 -24.04
N GLN A 91 3.65 -0.98 -24.44
CA GLN A 91 3.23 -2.35 -24.72
C GLN A 91 3.90 -2.94 -25.96
N VAL A 92 4.04 -2.16 -27.02
CA VAL A 92 4.69 -2.60 -28.27
C VAL A 92 6.18 -2.85 -28.03
N ILE A 93 6.86 -1.96 -27.31
CA ILE A 93 8.28 -2.12 -26.98
C ILE A 93 8.45 -3.37 -26.10
N SER A 94 7.70 -3.50 -25.01
CA SER A 94 7.82 -4.65 -24.10
C SER A 94 7.47 -5.99 -24.75
N HIS A 95 6.52 -6.03 -25.70
CA HIS A 95 6.10 -7.28 -26.33
C HIS A 95 6.90 -7.65 -27.60
N LYS A 96 7.33 -6.65 -28.40
CA LYS A 96 8.06 -6.91 -29.66
C LYS A 96 9.58 -6.91 -29.50
N THR A 97 10.10 -6.41 -28.38
CA THR A 97 11.54 -6.38 -28.12
C THR A 97 11.91 -7.27 -26.95
N ARG A 98 13.21 -7.49 -26.74
CA ARG A 98 13.75 -8.23 -25.58
C ARG A 98 14.00 -7.33 -24.36
N LEU A 99 13.53 -6.09 -24.39
CA LEU A 99 13.70 -5.16 -23.28
C LEU A 99 12.82 -5.56 -22.09
N ALA A 100 13.34 -5.35 -20.88
CA ALA A 100 12.53 -5.45 -19.68
C ALA A 100 11.40 -4.39 -19.70
N GLU A 101 10.26 -4.73 -19.12
CA GLU A 101 9.09 -3.83 -19.07
C GLU A 101 9.43 -2.49 -18.41
N ASP A 102 10.20 -2.50 -17.31
CA ASP A 102 10.65 -1.29 -16.61
C ASP A 102 11.54 -0.39 -17.48
N ALA A 103 12.38 -0.98 -18.34
CA ALA A 103 13.21 -0.24 -19.27
C ALA A 103 12.38 0.41 -20.39
N ALA A 104 11.35 -0.29 -20.88
CA ALA A 104 10.41 0.26 -21.86
C ALA A 104 9.60 1.43 -21.27
N ILE A 105 9.13 1.29 -20.03
CA ILE A 105 8.43 2.34 -19.27
C ILE A 105 9.35 3.57 -19.14
N GLY A 106 10.60 3.38 -18.68
CA GLY A 106 11.57 4.46 -18.51
C GLY A 106 11.93 5.20 -19.81
N ALA A 107 12.06 4.46 -20.92
CA ALA A 107 12.33 5.04 -22.23
C ALA A 107 11.15 5.90 -22.72
N VAL A 108 9.92 5.38 -22.64
CA VAL A 108 8.72 6.12 -23.06
C VAL A 108 8.50 7.35 -22.19
N LEU A 109 8.61 7.20 -20.86
CA LEU A 109 8.52 8.31 -19.91
C LEU A 109 9.49 9.43 -20.28
N SER A 110 10.77 9.11 -20.50
CA SER A 110 11.81 10.11 -20.76
C SER A 110 11.56 10.86 -22.08
N VAL A 111 11.18 10.14 -23.14
CA VAL A 111 10.93 10.74 -24.46
C VAL A 111 9.69 11.61 -24.45
N PHE A 112 8.56 11.12 -23.91
CA PHE A 112 7.32 11.88 -23.88
C PHE A 112 7.42 13.10 -22.97
N PHE A 113 8.09 12.96 -21.82
CA PHE A 113 8.32 14.08 -20.93
C PHE A 113 9.24 15.13 -21.57
N GLY A 114 10.37 14.72 -22.15
CA GLY A 114 11.28 15.63 -22.85
C GLY A 114 10.58 16.35 -24.01
N PHE A 115 9.79 15.63 -24.80
CA PHE A 115 9.00 16.21 -25.88
C PHE A 115 7.93 17.19 -25.36
N GLY A 116 7.23 16.83 -24.28
CA GLY A 116 6.27 17.70 -23.61
C GLY A 116 6.90 18.99 -23.08
N VAL A 117 8.11 18.93 -22.50
CA VAL A 117 8.86 20.11 -22.02
C VAL A 117 9.29 21.02 -23.17
N VAL A 118 9.69 20.44 -24.30
CA VAL A 118 10.00 21.23 -25.52
C VAL A 118 8.74 21.97 -25.98
N LEU A 119 7.59 21.29 -26.05
CA LEU A 119 6.32 21.92 -26.41
C LEU A 119 5.89 23.00 -25.40
N LEU A 120 6.12 22.77 -24.11
CA LEU A 120 5.85 23.77 -23.07
C LEU A 120 6.70 25.03 -23.27
N THR A 121 7.99 24.86 -23.60
CA THR A 121 8.89 25.98 -23.94
C THR A 121 8.40 26.75 -25.16
N VAL A 122 7.92 26.04 -26.19
CA VAL A 122 7.31 26.67 -27.38
C VAL A 122 6.05 27.46 -27.00
N ILE A 123 5.18 26.92 -26.14
CA ILE A 123 3.99 27.63 -25.68
C ILE A 123 4.39 28.90 -24.94
N GLN A 124 5.40 28.86 -24.08
CA GLN A 124 5.86 30.02 -23.30
C GLN A 124 6.38 31.18 -24.16
N THR A 125 6.86 30.93 -25.39
CA THR A 125 7.29 31.97 -26.33
C THR A 125 6.15 32.52 -27.19
N MET A 126 4.98 31.87 -27.22
CA MET A 126 3.78 32.40 -27.86
C MET A 126 3.19 33.56 -27.05
N SER A 127 2.54 34.51 -27.73
CA SER A 127 1.86 35.65 -27.08
C SER A 127 0.80 35.22 -26.06
N SER A 128 0.19 34.05 -26.26
CA SER A 128 -0.78 33.41 -25.36
C SER A 128 -0.14 32.55 -24.25
N GLY A 129 1.19 32.39 -24.25
CA GLY A 129 1.94 31.45 -23.42
C GLY A 129 1.92 31.71 -21.92
N ARG A 130 2.23 32.96 -21.51
CA ARG A 130 2.19 33.37 -20.09
C ARG A 130 0.80 33.30 -19.47
N GLN A 131 -0.26 33.32 -20.28
CA GLN A 131 -1.64 33.23 -19.83
C GLN A 131 -2.19 31.79 -19.79
N ALA A 132 -1.44 30.81 -20.31
CA ALA A 132 -1.93 29.44 -20.48
C ALA A 132 -2.27 28.73 -19.14
N GLY A 133 -1.62 29.12 -18.02
CA GLY A 133 -1.90 28.54 -16.70
C GLY A 133 -1.53 27.05 -16.56
N LEU A 134 -0.69 26.55 -17.48
CA LEU A 134 -0.30 25.13 -17.56
C LEU A 134 0.51 24.66 -16.34
N ASP A 135 1.21 25.56 -15.65
CA ASP A 135 1.91 25.24 -14.40
C ASP A 135 0.95 24.75 -13.31
N GLY A 136 -0.28 25.29 -13.29
CA GLY A 136 -1.34 24.83 -12.40
C GLY A 136 -1.85 23.42 -12.72
N LEU A 137 -1.69 22.94 -13.97
CA LEU A 137 -2.02 21.57 -14.36
C LEU A 137 -0.88 20.59 -14.08
N LEU A 138 0.38 21.07 -14.02
CA LEU A 138 1.53 20.24 -13.64
C LEU A 138 1.44 19.81 -12.17
N LEU A 139 1.20 20.80 -11.30
CA LEU A 139 1.18 20.63 -9.84
C LEU A 139 -0.23 20.44 -9.28
N GLY A 140 -1.29 20.67 -10.06
CA GLY A 140 -2.67 20.61 -9.59
C GLY A 140 -3.07 21.88 -8.85
N SER A 141 -4.10 22.54 -9.36
CA SER A 141 -4.64 23.76 -8.77
C SER A 141 -6.13 23.87 -9.06
N THR A 142 -6.90 24.04 -7.98
CA THR A 142 -8.33 24.31 -8.06
C THR A 142 -8.64 25.81 -8.09
N ALA A 143 -7.62 26.67 -8.02
CA ALA A 143 -7.80 28.11 -8.11
C ALA A 143 -8.32 28.49 -9.50
N GLY A 144 -9.48 29.15 -9.57
CA GLY A 144 -10.14 29.51 -10.83
C GLY A 144 -10.88 28.36 -11.51
N MET A 145 -11.17 27.27 -10.80
CA MET A 145 -12.01 26.18 -11.33
C MET A 145 -13.46 26.64 -11.49
N LEU A 146 -14.03 26.45 -12.69
CA LEU A 146 -15.44 26.73 -12.94
C LEU A 146 -16.32 25.59 -12.41
N TYR A 147 -17.61 25.88 -12.19
CA TYR A 147 -18.59 24.88 -11.79
C TYR A 147 -18.63 23.67 -12.74
N ALA A 148 -18.60 23.93 -14.06
CA ALA A 148 -18.60 22.89 -15.07
C ALA A 148 -17.38 21.95 -14.95
N ASP A 149 -16.20 22.49 -14.63
CA ASP A 149 -14.99 21.71 -14.43
C ASP A 149 -15.10 20.80 -13.20
N ALA A 150 -15.61 21.34 -12.09
CA ALA A 150 -15.82 20.57 -10.87
C ALA A 150 -16.81 19.41 -11.10
N LEU A 151 -17.87 19.67 -11.87
CA LEU A 151 -18.85 18.64 -12.24
C LEU A 151 -18.24 17.55 -13.12
N ILE A 152 -17.43 17.92 -14.12
CA ILE A 152 -16.72 16.96 -14.98
C ILE A 152 -15.82 16.04 -14.14
N ILE A 153 -15.12 16.61 -13.15
CA ILE A 153 -14.19 15.83 -12.33
C ILE A 153 -14.94 14.94 -11.34
N ALA A 154 -16.00 15.44 -10.70
CA ALA A 154 -16.83 14.65 -9.80
C ALA A 154 -17.53 13.50 -10.56
N ALA A 155 -18.14 13.79 -11.71
CA ALA A 155 -18.77 12.78 -12.55
C ALA A 155 -17.74 11.79 -13.11
N GLY A 156 -16.60 12.28 -13.59
CA GLY A 156 -15.49 11.45 -14.08
C GLY A 156 -14.97 10.50 -13.01
N GLY A 157 -14.70 11.00 -11.79
CA GLY A 157 -14.26 10.20 -10.66
C GLY A 157 -15.29 9.16 -10.22
N ALA A 158 -16.58 9.51 -10.23
CA ALA A 158 -17.67 8.57 -9.93
C ALA A 158 -17.79 7.47 -11.00
N ILE A 159 -17.71 7.84 -12.28
CA ILE A 159 -17.77 6.90 -13.41
C ILE A 159 -16.56 5.96 -13.37
N THR A 160 -15.34 6.48 -13.18
CA THR A 160 -14.14 5.64 -13.08
C THR A 160 -14.23 4.71 -11.88
N LEU A 161 -14.70 5.18 -10.72
CA LEU A 161 -14.91 4.33 -9.56
C LEU A 161 -15.93 3.21 -9.85
N ALA A 162 -17.05 3.54 -10.48
CA ALA A 162 -18.07 2.55 -10.85
C ALA A 162 -17.52 1.49 -11.81
N LEU A 163 -16.74 1.90 -12.82
CA LEU A 163 -16.09 0.97 -13.75
C LEU A 163 -15.09 0.08 -13.02
N VAL A 164 -14.25 0.62 -12.14
CA VAL A 164 -13.26 -0.18 -11.39
C VAL A 164 -13.98 -1.20 -10.49
N LEU A 165 -15.07 -0.82 -9.84
CA LEU A 165 -15.88 -1.73 -9.02
C LEU A 165 -16.55 -2.84 -9.85
N LEU A 166 -16.97 -2.54 -11.08
CA LEU A 166 -17.52 -3.53 -12.01
C LEU A 166 -16.42 -4.51 -12.47
N LEU A 167 -15.23 -4.00 -12.81
CA LEU A 167 -14.10 -4.79 -13.29
C LEU A 167 -13.26 -5.44 -12.16
N ARG A 168 -13.59 -5.21 -10.89
CA ARG A 168 -12.79 -5.70 -9.75
C ARG A 168 -12.56 -7.21 -9.78
N ARG A 169 -13.55 -8.00 -10.21
CA ARG A 169 -13.48 -9.47 -10.23
C ARG A 169 -12.41 -9.98 -11.21
N PRO A 170 -12.48 -9.67 -12.52
CA PRO A 170 -11.45 -10.11 -13.47
C PRO A 170 -10.06 -9.53 -13.13
N MET A 171 -9.97 -8.29 -12.66
CA MET A 171 -8.70 -7.69 -12.23
C MET A 171 -8.06 -8.43 -11.05
N THR A 172 -8.86 -8.79 -10.04
CA THR A 172 -8.38 -9.58 -8.91
C THR A 172 -7.90 -10.94 -9.38
N LEU A 173 -8.67 -11.61 -10.24
CA LEU A 173 -8.32 -12.94 -10.73
C LEU A 173 -6.97 -12.94 -11.46
N VAL A 174 -6.81 -12.03 -12.43
CA VAL A 174 -5.58 -11.90 -13.22
C VAL A 174 -4.39 -11.44 -12.38
N ALA A 175 -4.62 -10.71 -11.29
CA ALA A 175 -3.55 -10.29 -10.39
C ALA A 175 -2.99 -11.44 -9.53
N PHE A 176 -3.81 -12.42 -9.14
CA PHE A 176 -3.39 -13.55 -8.30
C PHE A 176 -3.02 -14.80 -9.10
N ASP A 177 -3.80 -15.13 -10.14
CA ASP A 177 -3.56 -16.31 -10.97
C ASP A 177 -3.96 -16.06 -12.44
N PRO A 178 -3.04 -15.56 -13.28
CA PRO A 178 -3.29 -15.34 -14.70
C PRO A 178 -3.44 -16.66 -15.49
N GLN A 179 -2.89 -17.78 -14.99
CA GLN A 179 -3.00 -19.08 -15.65
C GLN A 179 -4.41 -19.65 -15.47
N TYR A 180 -4.94 -19.57 -14.25
CA TYR A 180 -6.33 -19.91 -13.95
C TYR A 180 -7.32 -18.98 -14.67
N ALA A 181 -7.03 -17.68 -14.76
CA ALA A 181 -7.86 -16.77 -15.57
C ALA A 181 -7.97 -17.25 -17.03
N THR A 182 -6.85 -17.71 -17.61
CA THR A 182 -6.80 -18.23 -18.98
C THR A 182 -7.59 -19.54 -19.13
N SER A 183 -7.53 -20.44 -18.12
CA SER A 183 -8.25 -21.72 -18.18
C SER A 183 -9.77 -21.56 -18.14
N ILE A 184 -10.28 -20.48 -17.53
CA ILE A 184 -11.71 -20.14 -17.52
C ILE A 184 -12.14 -19.19 -18.66
N GLY A 185 -11.26 -18.94 -19.64
CA GLY A 185 -11.56 -18.14 -20.84
C GLY A 185 -11.38 -16.63 -20.69
N ILE A 186 -10.77 -16.14 -19.61
CA ILE A 186 -10.44 -14.72 -19.43
C ILE A 186 -9.02 -14.47 -19.94
N ASP A 187 -8.88 -13.60 -20.95
CA ASP A 187 -7.57 -13.19 -21.49
C ASP A 187 -6.89 -12.15 -20.57
N PRO A 188 -5.77 -12.49 -19.90
CA PRO A 188 -5.05 -11.56 -19.02
C PRO A 188 -4.63 -10.27 -19.73
N ARG A 189 -4.31 -10.33 -21.02
CA ARG A 189 -3.84 -9.16 -21.79
C ARG A 189 -4.94 -8.12 -21.94
N ARG A 190 -6.19 -8.56 -22.10
CA ARG A 190 -7.35 -7.65 -22.18
C ARG A 190 -7.62 -6.99 -20.84
N VAL A 191 -7.55 -7.75 -19.74
CA VAL A 191 -7.74 -7.22 -18.39
C VAL A 191 -6.66 -6.19 -18.04
N ASP A 192 -5.43 -6.41 -18.50
CA ASP A 192 -4.33 -5.46 -18.34
C ASP A 192 -4.60 -4.16 -19.07
N MET A 193 -5.01 -4.25 -20.33
CA MET A 193 -5.36 -3.10 -21.14
C MET A 193 -6.51 -2.31 -20.49
N MET A 194 -7.53 -3.00 -19.98
CA MET A 194 -8.63 -2.36 -19.26
C MET A 194 -8.15 -1.67 -17.99
N THR A 195 -7.23 -2.30 -17.24
CA THR A 195 -6.64 -1.71 -16.03
C THR A 195 -5.83 -0.46 -16.35
N MET A 196 -4.98 -0.53 -17.38
CA MET A 196 -4.19 0.61 -17.85
C MET A 196 -5.08 1.72 -18.40
N GLY A 197 -6.16 1.39 -19.10
CA GLY A 197 -7.18 2.33 -19.56
C GLY A 197 -7.90 3.04 -18.41
N LEU A 198 -8.20 2.34 -17.32
CA LEU A 198 -8.78 2.96 -16.12
C LEU A 198 -7.79 3.86 -15.40
N VAL A 199 -6.52 3.45 -15.28
CA VAL A 199 -5.46 4.31 -14.75
C VAL A 199 -5.35 5.59 -15.58
N MET A 200 -5.31 5.46 -16.91
CA MET A 200 -5.31 6.59 -17.83
C MET A 200 -6.53 7.49 -17.63
N ALA A 201 -7.73 6.93 -17.51
CA ALA A 201 -8.94 7.71 -17.27
C ALA A 201 -8.87 8.49 -15.94
N VAL A 202 -8.41 7.85 -14.85
CA VAL A 202 -8.22 8.50 -13.56
C VAL A 202 -7.16 9.60 -13.64
N THR A 203 -6.03 9.35 -14.34
CA THR A 203 -4.97 10.34 -14.56
C THR A 203 -5.49 11.58 -15.31
N VAL A 204 -6.26 11.39 -16.37
CA VAL A 204 -6.81 12.48 -17.19
C VAL A 204 -7.85 13.28 -16.42
N VAL A 205 -8.75 12.62 -15.70
CA VAL A 205 -9.77 13.28 -14.85
C VAL A 205 -9.12 14.03 -13.70
N GLY A 206 -8.06 13.47 -13.12
CA GLY A 206 -7.35 14.05 -11.97
C GLY A 206 -6.37 15.17 -12.29
N LEU A 207 -6.13 15.44 -13.58
CA LEU A 207 -5.13 16.38 -14.06
C LEU A 207 -5.30 17.79 -13.47
N LYS A 208 -6.54 18.28 -13.33
CA LYS A 208 -6.80 19.63 -12.81
C LYS A 208 -6.72 19.75 -11.27
N ILE A 209 -7.17 18.73 -10.52
CA ILE A 209 -7.17 18.77 -9.04
C ILE A 209 -5.78 18.46 -8.49
N VAL A 210 -5.25 17.31 -8.86
CA VAL A 210 -4.05 16.72 -8.25
C VAL A 210 -2.81 17.11 -9.03
N GLY A 211 -2.94 17.31 -10.35
CA GLY A 211 -1.82 17.58 -11.23
C GLY A 211 -1.24 16.32 -11.83
N LEU A 212 -0.70 16.43 -13.04
CA LEU A 212 -0.19 15.28 -13.78
C LEU A 212 1.01 14.62 -13.09
N ILE A 213 1.87 15.37 -12.41
CA ILE A 213 3.05 14.80 -11.73
C ILE A 213 2.64 14.06 -10.46
N LEU A 214 1.66 14.60 -9.73
CA LEU A 214 1.34 14.18 -8.38
C LEU A 214 0.25 13.10 -8.31
N ILE A 215 -0.51 12.90 -9.40
CA ILE A 215 -1.54 11.85 -9.47
C ILE A 215 -0.96 10.44 -9.27
N VAL A 216 0.30 10.23 -9.66
CA VAL A 216 1.04 8.99 -9.45
C VAL A 216 1.13 8.66 -7.95
N ALA A 217 1.36 9.66 -7.11
CA ALA A 217 1.40 9.47 -5.66
C ALA A 217 0.03 9.02 -5.11
N LEU A 218 -1.07 9.54 -5.66
CA LEU A 218 -2.43 9.15 -5.26
C LEU A 218 -2.81 7.74 -5.77
N LEU A 219 -2.18 7.26 -6.84
CA LEU A 219 -2.33 5.90 -7.34
C LEU A 219 -1.46 4.88 -6.58
N ILE A 220 -0.31 5.29 -6.03
CA ILE A 220 0.65 4.36 -5.41
C ILE A 220 0.56 4.36 -3.88
N ILE A 221 0.52 5.52 -3.23
CA ILE A 221 0.63 5.62 -1.77
C ILE A 221 -0.56 4.92 -1.07
N PRO A 222 -1.84 5.20 -1.39
CA PRO A 222 -2.96 4.58 -0.66
C PRO A 222 -2.96 3.04 -0.71
N PRO A 223 -2.72 2.38 -1.86
CA PRO A 223 -2.56 0.92 -1.91
C PRO A 223 -1.44 0.38 -1.03
N VAL A 224 -0.28 1.03 -1.06
CA VAL A 224 0.87 0.61 -0.24
C VAL A 224 0.54 0.77 1.25
N THR A 225 -0.09 1.89 1.62
CA THR A 225 -0.56 2.12 2.99
C THR A 225 -1.56 1.05 3.42
N ALA A 226 -2.56 0.74 2.59
CA ALA A 226 -3.57 -0.26 2.88
C ALA A 226 -2.98 -1.67 3.06
N ARG A 227 -1.92 -1.99 2.31
CA ARG A 227 -1.23 -3.28 2.40
C ARG A 227 -0.55 -3.53 3.75
N PHE A 228 -0.24 -2.49 4.53
CA PHE A 228 0.28 -2.67 5.88
C PHE A 228 -0.77 -3.18 6.89
N TRP A 229 -2.06 -2.93 6.62
CA TRP A 229 -3.15 -3.27 7.54
C TRP A 229 -3.76 -4.65 7.29
N THR A 230 -3.72 -5.15 6.06
CA THR A 230 -4.42 -6.40 5.72
C THR A 230 -3.81 -7.15 4.54
N GLU A 231 -3.86 -8.48 4.65
CA GLU A 231 -3.46 -9.39 3.58
C GLU A 231 -4.59 -9.66 2.57
N LYS A 232 -5.85 -9.36 2.92
CA LYS A 232 -7.03 -9.67 2.09
C LYS A 232 -7.26 -8.61 1.01
N SER A 233 -7.24 -9.01 -0.25
CA SER A 233 -7.38 -8.10 -1.41
C SER A 233 -8.61 -7.19 -1.34
N ALA A 234 -9.77 -7.74 -1.00
CA ALA A 234 -11.01 -6.96 -0.85
C ALA A 234 -10.88 -5.84 0.19
N ASN A 235 -10.19 -6.12 1.31
CA ASN A 235 -9.97 -5.13 2.35
C ASN A 235 -8.90 -4.10 1.92
N VAL A 236 -7.86 -4.52 1.19
CA VAL A 236 -6.87 -3.58 0.64
C VAL A 236 -7.56 -2.56 -0.27
N VAL A 237 -8.44 -3.01 -1.17
CA VAL A 237 -9.18 -2.12 -2.08
C VAL A 237 -10.03 -1.10 -1.30
N LEU A 238 -10.75 -1.54 -0.27
CA LEU A 238 -11.58 -0.66 0.56
C LEU A 238 -10.76 0.36 1.34
N ILE A 239 -9.68 -0.09 2.00
CA ILE A 239 -8.81 0.78 2.80
C ILE A 239 -8.06 1.75 1.89
N ALA A 240 -7.56 1.31 0.74
CA ALA A 240 -6.87 2.18 -0.22
C ALA A 240 -7.81 3.26 -0.78
N GLY A 241 -9.04 2.88 -1.12
CA GLY A 241 -10.08 3.82 -1.52
C GLY A 241 -10.39 4.82 -0.40
N ALA A 242 -10.56 4.36 0.84
CA ALA A 242 -10.81 5.23 1.99
C ALA A 242 -9.65 6.21 2.23
N ILE A 243 -8.40 5.74 2.22
CA ILE A 243 -7.21 6.58 2.42
C ILE A 243 -7.09 7.61 1.30
N GLY A 244 -7.27 7.20 0.03
CA GLY A 244 -7.25 8.10 -1.12
C GLY A 244 -8.37 9.14 -1.08
N GLY A 245 -9.58 8.74 -0.67
CA GLY A 245 -10.71 9.63 -0.51
C GLY A 245 -10.52 10.64 0.62
N VAL A 246 -10.05 10.18 1.78
CA VAL A 246 -9.75 11.05 2.93
C VAL A 246 -8.63 12.02 2.59
N SER A 247 -7.55 11.57 1.93
CA SER A 247 -6.45 12.46 1.54
C SER A 247 -6.89 13.48 0.49
N GLY A 248 -7.72 13.08 -0.47
CA GLY A 248 -8.34 13.98 -1.45
C GLY A 248 -9.24 15.03 -0.79
N TYR A 249 -10.14 14.61 0.10
CA TYR A 249 -11.05 15.50 0.82
C TYR A 249 -10.32 16.47 1.75
N VAL A 250 -9.51 15.94 2.66
CA VAL A 250 -8.77 16.74 3.65
C VAL A 250 -7.76 17.64 2.95
N GLY A 251 -7.06 17.13 1.93
CA GLY A 251 -6.10 17.93 1.17
C GLY A 251 -6.77 19.08 0.40
N ALA A 252 -7.91 18.83 -0.24
CA ALA A 252 -8.69 19.88 -0.91
C ALA A 252 -9.25 20.90 0.10
N ALA A 253 -9.74 20.46 1.26
CA ALA A 253 -10.25 21.33 2.31
C ALA A 253 -9.15 22.22 2.90
N ILE A 254 -7.97 21.68 3.17
CA ILE A 254 -6.80 22.46 3.64
C ILE A 254 -6.41 23.49 2.58
N SER A 255 -6.33 23.09 1.32
CA SER A 255 -5.99 24.00 0.22
C SER A 255 -7.01 25.14 0.05
N ALA A 256 -8.29 24.89 0.31
CA ALA A 256 -9.33 25.91 0.26
C ALA A 256 -9.28 26.89 1.45
N SER A 257 -8.60 26.54 2.53
CA SER A 257 -8.55 27.34 3.76
C SER A 257 -7.53 28.49 3.73
N ALA A 258 -6.55 28.46 2.82
CA ALA A 258 -5.56 29.53 2.68
C ALA A 258 -5.34 29.93 1.20
N PRO A 259 -5.20 31.24 0.90
CA PRO A 259 -4.92 31.70 -0.46
C PRO A 259 -3.57 31.17 -0.98
N ALA A 260 -3.50 30.88 -2.28
CA ALA A 260 -2.29 30.48 -3.01
C ALA A 260 -1.66 29.11 -2.62
N LEU A 261 -2.37 28.29 -1.85
CA LEU A 261 -1.95 26.91 -1.63
C LEU A 261 -2.30 26.01 -2.83
N PRO A 262 -1.33 25.25 -3.39
CA PRO A 262 -1.59 24.32 -4.48
C PRO A 262 -2.27 23.05 -3.94
N THR A 263 -3.38 22.64 -4.55
CA THR A 263 -4.18 21.49 -4.10
C THR A 263 -3.43 20.17 -4.21
N GLY A 264 -2.72 19.94 -5.31
CA GLY A 264 -2.02 18.68 -5.56
C GLY A 264 -0.98 18.33 -4.48
N PRO A 265 0.00 19.20 -4.18
CA PRO A 265 1.02 18.93 -3.17
C PRO A 265 0.43 18.66 -1.80
N ILE A 266 -0.64 19.38 -1.42
CA ILE A 266 -1.28 19.20 -0.11
C ILE A 266 -1.97 17.83 -0.02
N ILE A 267 -2.66 17.40 -1.08
CA ILE A 267 -3.25 16.06 -1.14
C ILE A 267 -2.16 14.99 -0.98
N VAL A 268 -1.03 15.14 -1.67
CA VAL A 268 0.10 14.19 -1.58
C VAL A 268 0.73 14.19 -0.20
N LEU A 269 0.99 15.35 0.40
CA LEU A 269 1.53 15.46 1.77
C LEU A 269 0.58 14.83 2.79
N THR A 270 -0.72 15.05 2.64
CA THR A 270 -1.76 14.42 3.49
C THR A 270 -1.72 12.89 3.33
N CYS A 271 -1.63 12.41 2.09
CA CYS A 271 -1.53 10.99 1.80
C CYS A 271 -0.25 10.37 2.38
N PHE A 272 0.88 11.06 2.27
CA PHE A 272 2.15 10.62 2.82
C PHE A 272 2.15 10.62 4.36
N ALA A 273 1.52 11.60 5.00
CA ALA A 273 1.34 11.60 6.45
C ALA A 273 0.55 10.37 6.94
N LEU A 274 -0.54 10.01 6.24
CA LEU A 274 -1.28 8.77 6.52
C LEU A 274 -0.43 7.52 6.30
N PHE A 275 0.40 7.50 5.25
CA PHE A 275 1.37 6.43 5.01
C PHE A 275 2.37 6.27 6.16
N VAL A 276 2.98 7.36 6.61
CA VAL A 276 3.96 7.33 7.72
C VAL A 276 3.28 6.86 9.02
N LEU A 277 2.09 7.38 9.32
CA LEU A 277 1.30 6.95 10.47
C LEU A 277 1.04 5.44 10.43
N SER A 278 0.62 4.93 9.27
CA SER A 278 0.39 3.51 9.03
C SER A 278 1.66 2.67 9.15
N LEU A 279 2.80 3.15 8.64
CA LEU A 279 4.08 2.45 8.71
C LEU A 279 4.50 2.18 10.18
N PHE A 280 4.23 3.13 11.07
CA PHE A 280 4.53 2.97 12.49
C PHE A 280 3.47 2.16 13.25
N LEU A 281 2.17 2.39 12.97
CA LEU A 281 1.07 1.84 13.77
C LEU A 281 0.53 0.48 13.28
N ALA A 282 0.85 0.06 12.06
CA ALA A 282 0.20 -1.12 11.48
C ALA A 282 0.46 -2.42 12.28
N PRO A 283 -0.58 -3.25 12.53
CA PRO A 283 -0.51 -4.38 13.45
C PRO A 283 0.29 -5.57 12.90
N GLU A 284 0.25 -5.83 11.59
CA GLU A 284 0.94 -6.99 11.00
C GLU A 284 2.35 -6.65 10.52
N ARG A 285 2.48 -5.54 9.78
CA ARG A 285 3.71 -5.13 9.09
C ARG A 285 4.34 -3.84 9.62
N GLY A 286 3.76 -3.20 10.64
CA GLY A 286 4.27 -1.95 11.18
C GLY A 286 5.56 -2.13 11.98
N VAL A 287 6.40 -1.11 11.99
CA VAL A 287 7.70 -1.13 12.69
C VAL A 287 7.52 -1.38 14.19
N LEU A 288 6.50 -0.76 14.80
CA LEU A 288 6.20 -0.95 16.22
C LEU A 288 5.77 -2.39 16.51
N ALA A 289 4.90 -2.96 15.66
CA ALA A 289 4.44 -4.33 15.83
C ALA A 289 5.57 -5.34 15.63
N ALA A 290 6.45 -5.12 14.65
CA ALA A 290 7.65 -5.94 14.45
C ALA A 290 8.59 -5.87 15.66
N PHE A 291 8.85 -4.67 16.17
CA PHE A 291 9.68 -4.48 17.37
C PHE A 291 9.08 -5.13 18.62
N LEU A 292 7.77 -4.98 18.85
CA LEU A 292 7.07 -5.62 19.97
C LEU A 292 7.09 -7.15 19.84
N ARG A 293 6.88 -7.68 18.64
CA ARG A 293 6.94 -9.13 18.38
C ARG A 293 8.34 -9.68 18.62
N HIS A 294 9.37 -8.97 18.17
CA HIS A 294 10.77 -9.33 18.41
C HIS A 294 11.12 -9.30 19.90
N ARG A 295 10.72 -8.26 20.64
CA ARG A 295 10.92 -8.20 22.10
C ARG A 295 10.16 -9.30 22.85
N ARG A 296 8.92 -9.60 22.46
CA ARG A 296 8.14 -10.71 23.04
C ARG A 296 8.78 -12.06 22.73
N PHE A 297 9.33 -12.24 21.52
CA PHE A 297 10.07 -13.44 21.14
C PHE A 297 11.34 -13.59 21.97
N GLN A 298 12.19 -12.55 22.03
CA GLN A 298 13.39 -12.56 22.89
C GLN A 298 13.03 -12.86 24.34
N LYS A 299 12.00 -12.22 24.92
CA LYS A 299 11.56 -12.52 26.30
C LYS A 299 11.21 -14.00 26.47
N ARG A 300 10.48 -14.60 25.53
CA ARG A 300 10.12 -16.03 25.56
C ARG A 300 11.35 -16.94 25.47
N VAL A 301 12.28 -16.64 24.56
CA VAL A 301 13.55 -17.38 24.42
C VAL A 301 14.37 -17.33 25.71
N HIS A 302 14.61 -16.14 26.25
CA HIS A 302 15.38 -15.99 27.49
C HIS A 302 14.71 -16.70 28.66
N LEU A 303 13.38 -16.60 28.81
CA LEU A 303 12.67 -17.32 29.87
C LEU A 303 12.76 -18.83 29.69
N ARG A 304 12.57 -19.36 28.47
CA ARG A 304 12.67 -20.80 28.18
C ARG A 304 14.08 -21.33 28.47
N GLN A 305 15.11 -20.66 27.96
CA GLN A 305 16.52 -21.02 28.20
C GLN A 305 16.88 -20.92 29.68
N GLY A 306 16.43 -19.88 30.37
CA GLY A 306 16.62 -19.72 31.81
C GLY A 306 15.98 -20.84 32.62
N LEU A 307 14.75 -21.24 32.29
CA LEU A 307 14.05 -22.36 32.94
C LEU A 307 14.76 -23.70 32.67
N LEU A 308 15.24 -23.94 31.46
CA LEU A 308 16.00 -25.15 31.13
C LEU A 308 17.35 -25.20 31.87
N ALA A 309 18.06 -24.08 31.96
CA ALA A 309 19.30 -23.97 32.74
C ALA A 309 19.05 -24.23 34.24
N LEU A 310 17.98 -23.66 34.80
CA LEU A 310 17.57 -23.93 36.19
C LEU A 310 17.23 -25.41 36.40
N ALA A 311 16.54 -26.05 35.45
CA ALA A 311 16.20 -27.47 35.53
C ALA A 311 17.43 -28.39 35.48
N GLN A 312 18.48 -27.97 34.79
CA GLN A 312 19.76 -28.68 34.66
C GLN A 312 20.80 -28.26 35.71
N GLN A 313 20.41 -27.43 36.70
CA GLN A 313 21.29 -26.88 37.73
C GLN A 313 22.52 -26.13 37.17
N GLN A 314 22.36 -25.52 35.99
CA GLN A 314 23.40 -24.71 35.36
C GLN A 314 23.27 -23.23 35.77
N PRO A 315 24.39 -22.55 36.06
CA PRO A 315 24.37 -21.13 36.39
C PRO A 315 23.96 -20.30 35.16
N VAL A 316 22.92 -19.48 35.32
CA VAL A 316 22.49 -18.51 34.30
C VAL A 316 23.39 -17.28 34.43
N TYR A 317 24.25 -16.97 33.46
CA TYR A 317 25.10 -15.76 33.51
C TYR A 317 24.48 -14.54 32.81
N GLU A 318 23.61 -14.77 31.82
CA GLU A 318 23.06 -13.71 30.99
C GLU A 318 22.18 -12.73 31.80
N PRO A 319 22.50 -11.42 31.82
CA PRO A 319 21.87 -10.45 32.72
C PRO A 319 20.39 -10.23 32.41
N LEU A 320 19.99 -10.29 31.14
CA LEU A 320 18.60 -10.15 30.73
C LEU A 320 17.76 -11.34 31.22
N THR A 321 18.28 -12.56 31.10
CA THR A 321 17.62 -13.78 31.58
C THR A 321 17.41 -13.75 33.09
N ARG A 322 18.44 -13.37 33.87
CA ARG A 322 18.32 -13.22 35.34
C ARG A 322 17.24 -12.22 35.72
N ARG A 323 17.24 -11.03 35.10
CA ARG A 323 16.22 -9.99 35.36
C ARG A 323 14.82 -10.46 35.04
N LEU A 324 14.63 -11.20 33.93
CA LEU A 324 13.33 -11.73 33.54
C LEU A 324 12.84 -12.82 34.51
N LEU A 325 13.70 -13.76 34.90
CA LEU A 325 13.36 -14.80 35.87
C LEU A 325 13.00 -14.20 37.24
N ALA A 326 13.76 -13.20 37.70
CA ALA A 326 13.48 -12.50 38.94
C ALA A 326 12.16 -11.71 38.90
N ARG A 327 11.92 -11.01 37.78
CA ARG A 327 10.68 -10.23 37.58
C ARG A 327 9.42 -11.11 37.54
N GLU A 328 9.52 -12.33 37.02
CA GLU A 328 8.43 -13.31 37.00
C GLU A 328 8.34 -14.14 38.30
N GLY A 329 9.20 -13.86 39.30
CA GLY A 329 9.21 -14.57 40.58
C GLY A 329 9.73 -16.02 40.51
N LEU A 330 10.44 -16.37 39.44
CA LEU A 330 10.95 -17.72 39.17
C LEU A 330 12.34 -17.96 39.77
N ALA A 331 13.12 -16.91 39.99
CA ALA A 331 14.40 -16.97 40.67
C ALA A 331 14.56 -15.77 41.60
N ARG A 332 15.32 -15.94 42.68
CA ARG A 332 15.73 -14.83 43.54
C ARG A 332 16.79 -13.98 42.84
N PRO A 333 17.05 -12.74 43.30
CA PRO A 333 18.14 -11.91 42.77
C PRO A 333 19.50 -12.61 42.76
N ASP A 334 19.72 -13.51 43.71
CA ASP A 334 20.95 -14.32 43.86
C ASP A 334 21.04 -15.48 42.86
N GLY A 335 20.03 -15.66 41.99
CA GLY A 335 19.98 -16.72 40.98
C GLY A 335 19.39 -18.05 41.46
N VAL A 336 19.08 -18.18 42.76
CA VAL A 336 18.47 -19.39 43.33
C VAL A 336 17.00 -19.51 42.88
N PRO A 337 16.56 -20.65 42.32
CA PRO A 337 15.18 -20.84 41.86
C PRO A 337 14.19 -20.82 43.03
N THR A 338 13.04 -20.17 42.84
CA THR A 338 11.91 -20.25 43.78
C THR A 338 11.15 -21.57 43.58
N GLU A 339 10.25 -21.95 44.49
CA GLU A 339 9.41 -23.15 44.31
C GLU A 339 8.59 -23.09 43.01
N ALA A 340 8.04 -21.92 42.68
CA ALA A 340 7.37 -21.69 41.40
C ALA A 340 8.33 -21.83 40.20
N GLY A 341 9.57 -21.34 40.35
CA GLY A 341 10.64 -21.52 39.37
C GLY A 341 10.99 -22.98 39.14
N LYS A 342 11.18 -23.76 40.21
CA LYS A 342 11.45 -25.20 40.15
C LYS A 342 10.33 -25.96 39.44
N ALA A 343 9.07 -25.67 39.77
CA ALA A 343 7.91 -26.29 39.13
C ALA A 343 7.85 -26.00 37.62
N ARG A 344 8.03 -24.73 37.21
CA ARG A 344 8.08 -24.35 35.79
C ARG A 344 9.31 -24.90 35.06
N ALA A 345 10.46 -24.97 35.71
CA ALA A 345 11.68 -25.54 35.17
C ALA A 345 11.52 -27.05 34.94
N ALA A 346 10.92 -27.77 35.90
CA ALA A 346 10.57 -29.18 35.77
C ALA A 346 9.62 -29.41 34.58
N LYS A 347 8.58 -28.59 34.45
CA LYS A 347 7.66 -28.64 33.30
C LYS A 347 8.42 -28.42 31.98
N ALA A 348 9.22 -27.36 31.90
CA ALA A 348 9.97 -27.03 30.69
C ALA A 348 10.91 -28.17 30.25
N LEU A 349 11.63 -28.78 31.19
CA LEU A 349 12.50 -29.93 30.93
C LEU A 349 11.72 -31.17 30.50
N ARG A 350 10.54 -31.41 31.09
CA ARG A 350 9.66 -32.51 30.69
C ARG A 350 9.16 -32.32 29.27
N ASP A 351 8.72 -31.11 28.92
CA ASP A 351 8.27 -30.81 27.56
C ASP A 351 9.41 -31.00 26.55
N GLU A 352 10.65 -30.65 26.91
CA GLU A 352 11.82 -30.90 26.06
C GLU A 352 12.03 -32.41 25.80
N ARG A 353 11.89 -33.25 26.84
CA ARG A 353 11.97 -34.70 26.68
C ARG A 353 10.83 -35.27 25.83
N ARG A 354 9.62 -34.75 25.99
CA ARG A 354 8.47 -35.16 25.17
C ARG A 354 8.74 -34.83 23.69
N TRP A 355 9.23 -33.62 23.39
CA TRP A 355 9.62 -33.23 22.04
C TRP A 355 10.74 -34.10 21.46
N GLN A 356 11.71 -34.56 22.27
CA GLN A 356 12.73 -35.52 21.83
C GLN A 356 12.15 -36.89 21.44
N VAL A 357 11.09 -37.36 22.12
CA VAL A 357 10.40 -38.60 21.74
C VAL A 357 9.61 -38.40 20.46
N VAL A 358 8.87 -37.29 20.36
CA VAL A 358 8.12 -36.90 19.15
C VAL A 358 9.03 -36.85 17.92
N HIS A 359 10.24 -36.32 18.04
CA HIS A 359 11.21 -36.28 16.94
C HIS A 359 11.76 -37.65 16.51
N ARG A 360 11.66 -38.68 17.36
CA ARG A 360 12.15 -40.03 17.04
C ARG A 360 11.10 -40.93 16.41
N LEU A 361 9.83 -40.62 16.62
CA LEU A 361 8.71 -41.45 16.19
C LEU A 361 8.18 -40.97 14.82
N PRO A 362 8.22 -41.80 13.77
CA PRO A 362 7.73 -41.43 12.43
C PRO A 362 6.25 -41.03 12.44
N GLU A 363 5.45 -41.63 13.32
CA GLU A 363 4.02 -41.36 13.48
C GLU A 363 3.71 -39.89 13.81
N TYR A 364 4.67 -39.17 14.39
CA TYR A 364 4.52 -37.78 14.80
C TYR A 364 5.28 -36.77 13.91
N GLU A 365 5.71 -37.16 12.71
CA GLU A 365 6.53 -36.30 11.82
C GLU A 365 5.85 -34.94 11.50
N GLY A 366 4.52 -34.96 11.29
CA GLY A 366 3.74 -33.73 11.11
C GLY A 366 3.77 -32.81 12.33
N ALA A 367 3.68 -33.37 13.55
CA ALA A 367 3.76 -32.60 14.80
C ALA A 367 5.20 -32.11 15.06
N ALA A 368 6.20 -32.95 14.76
CA ALA A 368 7.62 -32.62 14.88
C ALA A 368 8.01 -31.43 13.99
N SER A 369 7.42 -31.31 12.80
CA SER A 369 7.64 -30.16 11.89
C SER A 369 7.19 -28.81 12.46
N LEU A 370 6.31 -28.83 13.48
CA LEU A 370 5.77 -27.64 14.12
C LEU A 370 6.59 -27.18 15.33
N TYR A 371 7.68 -27.87 15.67
CA TYR A 371 8.58 -27.53 16.78
C TYR A 371 9.44 -26.30 16.44
N ASP A 372 9.37 -25.27 17.29
CA ASP A 372 10.14 -24.02 17.16
C ASP A 372 11.01 -23.71 18.40
N GLY A 373 11.15 -24.67 19.33
CA GLY A 373 11.87 -24.50 20.59
C GLY A 373 11.11 -23.75 21.69
N LEU A 374 9.95 -23.16 21.39
CA LEU A 374 9.17 -22.33 22.32
C LEU A 374 7.72 -22.78 22.47
N ARG A 375 7.19 -23.53 21.50
CA ARG A 375 5.81 -23.97 21.45
C ARG A 375 5.54 -25.06 22.48
N ASP A 376 4.50 -24.83 23.28
CA ASP A 376 4.04 -25.80 24.28
C ASP A 376 3.47 -27.03 23.57
N ILE A 377 3.88 -28.21 24.00
CA ILE A 377 3.49 -29.48 23.35
C ILE A 377 1.97 -29.72 23.40
N GLU A 378 1.32 -29.20 24.44
CA GLU A 378 -0.14 -29.21 24.66
C GLU A 378 -0.93 -28.47 23.55
N THR A 379 -0.27 -27.61 22.76
CA THR A 379 -0.91 -26.92 21.63
C THR A 379 -0.85 -27.70 20.32
N VAL A 380 -0.06 -28.76 20.28
CA VAL A 380 0.21 -29.56 19.07
C VAL A 380 -0.33 -30.98 19.21
N LEU A 381 -0.21 -31.58 20.39
CA LEU A 381 -0.65 -32.93 20.69
C LEU A 381 -1.89 -32.95 21.58
N THR A 382 -2.71 -33.98 21.38
CA THR A 382 -3.88 -34.26 22.24
C THR A 382 -3.45 -34.79 23.61
N SER A 383 -4.34 -34.71 24.61
CA SER A 383 -4.10 -35.23 25.96
C SER A 383 -3.71 -36.71 25.98
N ASP A 384 -4.28 -37.50 25.08
CA ASP A 384 -4.10 -38.94 25.00
C ASP A 384 -2.71 -39.26 24.45
N GLN A 385 -2.31 -38.58 23.37
CA GLN A 385 -0.96 -38.66 22.80
C GLN A 385 0.12 -38.22 23.81
N ILE A 386 -0.15 -37.16 24.58
CA ILE A 386 0.79 -36.71 25.64
C ILE A 386 0.92 -37.77 26.73
N SER A 387 -0.18 -38.44 27.09
CA SER A 387 -0.20 -39.49 28.10
C SER A 387 0.55 -40.75 27.64
N GLU A 388 0.46 -41.10 26.35
CA GLU A 388 1.22 -42.18 25.72
C GLU A 388 2.73 -41.89 25.71
N ILE A 389 3.13 -40.67 25.35
CA ILE A 389 4.52 -40.22 25.42
C ILE A 389 5.01 -40.17 26.87
N ASP A 390 4.15 -39.75 27.80
CA ASP A 390 4.48 -39.72 29.23
C ASP A 390 4.73 -41.12 29.80
N ALA A 391 4.04 -42.15 29.29
CA ALA A 391 4.27 -43.54 29.67
C ALA A 391 5.69 -44.02 29.27
N THR A 392 6.28 -43.46 28.21
CA THR A 392 7.64 -43.83 27.75
C THR A 392 8.76 -43.08 28.48
N ILE A 393 8.53 -41.84 28.91
CA ILE A 393 9.56 -41.01 29.59
C ILE A 393 9.54 -41.11 31.13
N GLY A 394 8.50 -41.72 31.71
CA GLY A 394 8.33 -41.90 33.15
C GLY A 394 7.76 -40.66 33.88
N GLY A 395 7.55 -40.80 35.20
CA GLY A 395 6.92 -39.76 36.03
C GLY A 395 7.74 -38.46 36.19
N PRO A 396 7.11 -37.35 36.62
CA PRO A 396 7.77 -36.07 36.79
C PRO A 396 8.90 -36.15 37.83
N LYS A 397 10.13 -35.80 37.43
CA LYS A 397 11.26 -35.63 38.36
C LYS A 397 11.29 -34.19 38.86
N GLY A 398 11.29 -33.98 40.17
CA GLY A 398 11.45 -32.65 40.77
C GLY A 398 12.85 -32.07 40.50
N VAL A 399 12.95 -30.75 40.37
CA VAL A 399 14.24 -30.06 40.28
C VAL A 399 14.80 -29.92 41.70
N THR A 400 15.91 -30.59 41.98
CA THR A 400 16.60 -30.57 43.28
C THR A 400 17.29 -29.22 43.54
N ALA A 401 17.38 -28.84 44.81
CA ALA A 401 17.90 -27.55 45.28
C ALA A 401 19.33 -27.27 44.82
#